data_AF-A0A4Q3A2R4-F1
#
_entry.id   AF-A0A4Q3A2R4-F1
#
_cell.length_a   1.000
_cell.length_b   1.000
_cell.length_c   1.000
_cell.angle_alpha   90.00
_cell.angle_beta   90.00
_cell.angle_gamma   90.00
#
_symmetry.space_group_name_H-M   'P 1'
#
loop_
_entity.id
_entity.type
_entity.pdbx_description
1 polymer ?
#
loop_
_entity_poly.entity_id
_entity_poly.type
_entity_poly.pdbx_seq_one_letter_code
_entity_poly.pdbx_strand_id
1 'polypeptide(L)'
;MGLVFVILIHLIGIFALSCIIAFVAAIATYLLSGKEKRRRKIFFSIISPFIGLYTFYFAAGIGSIIVSYVKDVDIGTGDLWYVPLTDKCQLTFIDVDEQAFIEYNNVTVISNVSHLQQSGSKIYVETYEREYFLFNAQKNKLQEFLNENEFRNALLTDQVTLKEAPVFYSDRRSEVAGFALIIAGVVSLATSLFVLHTIKKVVLKI
;
A
#
# COMPACT_ATOMS: atom_id res chain seq x y z
N MET A 1 11.08 9.91 -2.29
CA MET A 1 10.07 11.00 -2.26
C MET A 1 9.27 10.98 -0.96
N GLY A 2 9.68 11.76 0.05
CA GLY A 2 9.12 11.65 1.41
C GLY A 2 7.58 11.68 1.48
N LEU A 3 7.02 11.00 2.48
CA LEU A 3 5.58 10.78 2.65
C LEU A 3 4.73 12.05 2.49
N VAL A 4 5.18 13.19 3.04
CA VAL A 4 4.47 14.48 2.94
C VAL A 4 4.34 14.95 1.49
N PHE A 5 5.39 14.75 0.69
CA PHE A 5 5.42 15.14 -0.72
C PHE A 5 4.46 14.27 -1.54
N VAL A 6 4.43 12.96 -1.27
CA VAL A 6 3.49 12.02 -1.90
C VAL A 6 2.04 12.40 -1.58
N ILE A 7 1.74 12.72 -0.32
CA ILE A 7 0.41 13.22 0.08
C ILE A 7 0.06 14.49 -0.67
N LEU A 8 0.98 15.46 -0.78
CA LEU A 8 0.73 16.70 -1.50
C LEU A 8 0.37 16.45 -2.98
N ILE A 9 1.10 15.57 -3.67
CA ILE A 9 0.79 15.18 -5.05
C ILE A 9 -0.60 14.54 -5.14
N HIS A 10 -0.93 13.62 -4.23
CA HIS A 10 -2.26 13.01 -4.18
C HIS A 10 -3.37 14.06 -3.99
N LEU A 11 -3.19 15.03 -3.09
CA LEU A 11 -4.16 16.09 -2.85
C LEU A 11 -4.36 17.00 -4.06
N ILE A 12 -3.29 17.32 -4.81
CA ILE A 12 -3.37 18.07 -6.07
C ILE A 12 -4.11 17.25 -7.15
N GLY A 13 -3.79 15.96 -7.28
CA GLY A 13 -4.49 15.07 -8.20
C GLY A 13 -5.98 14.95 -7.89
N ILE A 14 -6.33 14.79 -6.61
CA ILE A 14 -7.73 14.76 -6.14
C ILE A 14 -8.42 16.09 -6.42
N PHE A 15 -7.75 17.22 -6.21
CA PHE A 15 -8.30 18.54 -6.52
C PHE A 15 -8.64 18.66 -8.01
N ALA A 16 -7.70 18.32 -8.89
CA ALA A 16 -7.90 18.37 -10.34
C ALA A 16 -9.04 17.44 -10.79
N LEU A 17 -9.07 16.20 -10.29
CA LEU A 17 -10.14 15.24 -10.56
C LEU A 17 -11.50 15.76 -10.07
N SER A 18 -11.54 16.35 -8.87
CA SER A 18 -12.75 16.95 -8.30
C SER A 18 -13.28 18.08 -9.17
N CYS A 19 -12.40 18.95 -9.70
CA CYS A 19 -12.78 20.01 -10.63
C CYS A 19 -13.44 19.47 -11.91
N ILE A 20 -12.87 18.41 -12.50
CA ILE A 20 -13.41 17.79 -13.72
C ILE A 20 -14.81 17.20 -13.45
N ILE A 21 -14.94 16.42 -12.36
CA ILE A 21 -16.24 15.82 -11.98
C ILE A 21 -17.26 16.91 -11.65
N ALA A 22 -16.86 17.96 -10.92
CA ALA A 22 -17.71 19.08 -10.54
C ALA A 22 -18.25 19.81 -11.77
N PHE A 23 -17.41 20.06 -12.78
CA PHE A 23 -17.81 20.71 -14.02
C PHE A 23 -18.86 19.89 -14.77
N VAL A 24 -18.59 18.59 -14.99
CA VAL A 24 -19.52 17.68 -15.67
C VAL A 24 -20.83 17.56 -14.88
N ALA A 25 -20.75 17.38 -13.57
CA ALA A 25 -21.91 17.24 -12.69
C ALA A 25 -22.76 18.53 -12.65
N ALA A 26 -22.14 19.71 -12.69
CA ALA A 26 -22.85 20.98 -12.74
C ALA A 26 -23.63 21.16 -14.05
N ILE A 27 -23.03 20.83 -15.19
CA ILE A 27 -23.70 20.87 -16.50
C ILE A 27 -24.87 19.88 -16.51
N ALA A 28 -24.62 18.62 -16.12
CA ALA A 28 -25.65 17.59 -16.07
C ALA A 28 -26.80 18.00 -15.14
N THR A 29 -26.48 18.54 -13.95
CA THR A 29 -27.48 19.03 -13.01
C THR A 29 -28.26 20.21 -13.59
N TYR A 30 -27.59 21.15 -14.27
CA TYR A 30 -28.26 22.26 -14.94
C TYR A 30 -29.26 21.74 -15.98
N LEU A 31 -28.87 20.82 -16.85
CA LEU A 31 -29.70 20.30 -17.94
C LEU A 31 -30.86 19.40 -17.46
N LEU A 32 -30.61 18.55 -16.46
CA LEU A 32 -31.54 17.50 -16.05
C LEU A 32 -32.44 17.88 -14.86
N SER A 33 -32.08 18.88 -14.07
CA SER A 33 -32.86 19.24 -12.88
C SER A 33 -34.00 20.21 -13.19
N GLY A 34 -35.18 19.92 -12.63
CA GLY A 34 -36.32 20.85 -12.62
C GLY A 34 -35.98 22.16 -11.91
N LYS A 35 -36.78 23.21 -12.17
CA LYS A 35 -36.53 24.58 -11.66
C LYS A 35 -36.50 24.67 -10.12
N GLU A 36 -37.18 23.74 -9.44
CA GLU A 36 -37.23 23.71 -7.98
C GLU A 36 -35.84 23.46 -7.37
N LYS A 37 -35.40 24.39 -6.50
CA LYS A 37 -34.11 24.37 -5.81
C LYS A 37 -32.89 24.20 -6.75
N ARG A 38 -33.02 24.49 -8.05
CA ARG A 38 -31.98 24.28 -9.08
C ARG A 38 -30.62 24.87 -8.68
N ARG A 39 -30.60 26.11 -8.18
CA ARG A 39 -29.37 26.77 -7.70
C ARG A 39 -28.67 25.97 -6.59
N ARG A 40 -29.42 25.41 -5.64
CA ARG A 40 -28.86 24.59 -4.55
C ARG A 40 -28.37 23.23 -5.04
N LYS A 41 -29.07 22.62 -6.00
CA LYS A 41 -28.64 21.37 -6.64
C LYS A 41 -27.32 21.56 -7.40
N ILE A 42 -27.19 22.63 -8.18
CA ILE A 42 -25.95 22.96 -8.91
C ILE A 42 -24.81 23.26 -7.92
N PHE A 43 -25.08 24.03 -6.87
CA PHE A 43 -24.08 24.28 -5.82
C PHE A 43 -23.59 22.97 -5.19
N PHE A 44 -24.51 22.09 -4.82
CA PHE A 44 -24.16 20.78 -4.26
C PHE A 44 -23.36 19.93 -5.26
N SER A 45 -23.73 19.89 -6.54
CA SER A 45 -23.01 19.11 -7.56
C SER A 45 -21.59 19.61 -7.81
N ILE A 46 -21.32 20.89 -7.58
CA ILE A 46 -19.98 21.48 -7.68
C ILE A 46 -19.12 21.06 -6.48
N ILE A 47 -19.69 21.06 -5.27
CA ILE A 47 -18.92 20.84 -4.04
C ILE A 47 -18.82 19.35 -3.68
N SER A 48 -19.82 18.54 -4.03
CA SER A 48 -19.88 17.12 -3.66
C SER A 48 -18.66 16.29 -4.11
N PRO A 49 -18.04 16.50 -5.29
CA PRO A 49 -16.86 15.75 -5.66
C PRO A 49 -15.68 16.01 -4.73
N PHE A 50 -15.45 17.27 -4.34
CA PHE A 50 -14.39 17.64 -3.40
C PHE A 50 -14.61 16.97 -2.05
N ILE A 51 -15.80 17.13 -1.46
CA ILE A 51 -16.09 16.52 -0.15
C ILE A 51 -15.96 15.00 -0.23
N GLY A 52 -16.55 14.39 -1.27
CA GLY A 52 -16.58 12.95 -1.42
C GLY A 52 -15.19 12.35 -1.57
N LEU A 53 -14.37 12.89 -2.48
CA LEU A 53 -13.04 12.36 -2.76
C LEU A 53 -12.06 12.63 -1.62
N TYR A 54 -12.07 13.81 -0.99
CA TYR A 54 -11.22 14.06 0.17
C TYR A 54 -11.64 13.20 1.37
N THR A 55 -12.94 13.05 1.63
CA THR A 55 -13.42 12.17 2.72
C THR A 55 -12.98 10.73 2.47
N PHE A 56 -13.16 10.24 1.24
CA PHE A 56 -12.72 8.90 0.86
C PHE A 56 -11.22 8.72 1.05
N TYR A 57 -10.41 9.68 0.56
CA TYR A 57 -8.96 9.64 0.66
C TYR A 57 -8.46 9.59 2.09
N PHE A 58 -8.93 10.50 2.96
CA PHE A 58 -8.48 10.53 4.36
C PHE A 58 -9.01 9.33 5.15
N ALA A 59 -10.25 8.90 4.92
CA ALA A 59 -10.79 7.70 5.56
C ALA A 59 -10.00 6.45 5.14
N ALA A 60 -9.64 6.32 3.86
CA ALA A 60 -8.84 5.22 3.35
C ALA A 60 -7.43 5.25 3.93
N GLY A 61 -6.80 6.43 4.02
CA GLY A 61 -5.50 6.59 4.66
C GLY A 61 -5.51 6.14 6.12
N ILE A 62 -6.49 6.60 6.91
CA ILE A 62 -6.65 6.17 8.31
C ILE A 62 -6.89 4.67 8.40
N GLY A 63 -7.76 4.12 7.56
CA GLY A 63 -8.04 2.69 7.49
C GLY A 63 -6.78 1.87 7.20
N SER A 64 -5.99 2.29 6.22
CA SER A 64 -4.73 1.63 5.88
C SER A 64 -3.68 1.75 7.00
N ILE A 65 -3.61 2.86 7.73
CA ILE A 65 -2.75 3.00 8.92
C ILE A 65 -3.14 1.98 9.99
N ILE A 66 -4.44 1.82 10.25
CA ILE A 66 -4.95 0.83 11.21
C ILE A 66 -4.59 -0.59 10.76
N VAL A 67 -4.79 -0.91 9.48
CA VAL A 67 -4.42 -2.23 8.93
C VAL A 67 -2.93 -2.47 9.07
N SER A 68 -2.11 -1.48 8.72
CA SER A 68 -0.66 -1.54 8.85
C SER A 68 -0.23 -1.83 10.29
N TYR A 69 -0.78 -1.10 11.25
CA TYR A 69 -0.49 -1.31 12.68
C TYR A 69 -0.89 -2.70 13.18
N VAL A 70 -2.05 -3.21 12.76
CA VAL A 70 -2.58 -4.50 13.24
C VAL A 70 -1.94 -5.70 12.56
N LYS A 71 -1.55 -5.55 11.28
CA LYS A 71 -1.01 -6.63 10.44
C LYS A 71 0.51 -6.56 10.25
N ASP A 72 1.14 -5.54 10.80
CA ASP A 72 2.58 -5.27 10.67
C ASP A 72 3.03 -5.24 9.20
N VAL A 73 2.25 -4.58 8.35
CA VAL A 73 2.48 -4.53 6.90
C VAL A 73 2.51 -3.09 6.43
N ASP A 74 3.36 -2.77 5.47
CA ASP A 74 3.43 -1.40 4.96
C ASP A 74 2.13 -0.93 4.28
N ILE A 75 1.84 0.35 4.44
CA ILE A 75 0.70 1.06 3.85
C ILE A 75 0.84 1.13 2.31
N GLY A 76 2.05 0.99 1.79
CA GLY A 76 2.37 1.12 0.37
C GLY A 76 2.46 2.59 -0.06
N THR A 77 2.93 3.47 0.82
CA THR A 77 3.01 4.92 0.55
C THR A 77 4.22 5.53 1.23
N GLY A 78 5.10 6.14 0.45
CA GLY A 78 6.34 6.77 0.93
C GLY A 78 7.57 6.03 0.40
N ASP A 79 8.71 6.28 1.05
CA ASP A 79 10.04 5.86 0.60
C ASP A 79 10.51 4.57 1.24
N LEU A 80 9.83 4.14 2.30
CA LEU A 80 10.14 2.94 3.04
C LEU A 80 8.99 1.96 2.83
N TRP A 81 9.30 0.80 2.28
CA TRP A 81 8.35 -0.30 2.13
C TRP A 81 8.87 -1.48 2.92
N TYR A 82 8.00 -2.16 3.66
CA TYR A 82 8.40 -3.31 4.45
C TYR A 82 7.30 -4.37 4.50
N VAL A 83 7.74 -5.62 4.62
CA VAL A 83 6.84 -6.76 4.81
C VAL A 83 7.45 -7.76 5.78
N PRO A 84 6.65 -8.32 6.71
CA PRO A 84 7.17 -9.20 7.73
C PRO A 84 7.42 -10.60 7.14
N LEU A 85 8.63 -11.09 7.38
CA LEU A 85 9.02 -12.49 7.14
C LEU A 85 8.69 -13.33 8.38
N THR A 86 8.96 -12.78 9.57
CA THR A 86 8.60 -13.32 10.90
C THR A 86 8.41 -12.16 11.89
N ASP A 87 7.96 -12.40 13.12
CA ASP A 87 7.79 -11.37 14.17
C ASP A 87 9.03 -10.50 14.46
N LYS A 88 10.22 -10.96 14.08
CA LYS A 88 11.49 -10.26 14.30
C LYS A 88 12.26 -9.97 13.03
N CYS A 89 11.74 -10.40 11.87
CA CYS A 89 12.45 -10.38 10.61
C CYS A 89 11.57 -9.79 9.52
N GLN A 90 12.07 -8.80 8.80
CA GLN A 90 11.33 -8.15 7.72
C GLN A 90 12.21 -7.92 6.50
N LEU A 91 11.57 -7.92 5.33
CA LEU A 91 12.16 -7.42 4.10
C LEU A 91 11.78 -5.95 3.97
N THR A 92 12.76 -5.09 3.80
CA THR A 92 12.61 -3.64 3.74
C THR A 92 13.24 -3.10 2.46
N PHE A 93 12.64 -2.08 1.88
CA PHE A 93 13.13 -1.33 0.72
C PHE A 93 13.22 0.15 1.09
N ILE A 94 14.26 0.83 0.63
CA ILE A 94 14.39 2.28 0.72
C ILE A 94 14.54 2.86 -0.68
N ASP A 95 13.68 3.82 -1.02
CA ASP A 95 13.68 4.59 -2.28
C ASP A 95 13.44 3.78 -3.57
N VAL A 96 14.24 2.74 -3.83
CA VAL A 96 14.22 1.91 -5.04
C VAL A 96 14.38 0.43 -4.71
N ASP A 97 13.92 -0.42 -5.64
CA ASP A 97 13.91 -1.87 -5.50
C ASP A 97 15.32 -2.45 -5.27
N GLU A 98 16.35 -1.83 -5.85
CA GLU A 98 17.74 -2.27 -5.72
C GLU A 98 18.34 -2.05 -4.32
N GLN A 99 17.65 -1.31 -3.45
CA GLN A 99 18.03 -1.06 -2.06
C GLN A 99 17.17 -1.89 -1.10
N ALA A 100 16.82 -3.11 -1.49
CA ALA A 100 16.17 -4.06 -0.59
C ALA A 100 17.18 -4.65 0.42
N PHE A 101 16.75 -4.85 1.64
CA PHE A 101 17.54 -5.47 2.70
C PHE A 101 16.66 -6.25 3.67
N ILE A 102 17.26 -7.21 4.37
CA ILE A 102 16.61 -7.98 5.43
C ILE A 102 17.08 -7.42 6.76
N GLU A 103 16.12 -7.11 7.63
CA GLU A 103 16.36 -6.70 9.00
C GLU A 103 15.96 -7.80 9.97
N TYR A 104 16.75 -7.98 11.02
CA TYR A 104 16.43 -8.81 12.17
C TYR A 104 16.55 -7.98 13.45
N ASN A 105 15.46 -7.86 14.23
CA ASN A 105 15.37 -6.95 15.40
C ASN A 105 15.85 -5.51 15.09
N ASN A 106 15.40 -4.93 13.97
CA ASN A 106 15.76 -3.58 13.51
C ASN A 106 17.25 -3.38 13.20
N VAL A 107 17.99 -4.48 12.95
CA VAL A 107 19.37 -4.44 12.50
C VAL A 107 19.44 -5.10 11.13
N THR A 108 20.00 -4.40 10.14
CA THR A 108 20.25 -4.95 8.82
C THR A 108 21.19 -6.15 8.92
N VAL A 109 20.74 -7.31 8.45
CA VAL A 109 21.54 -8.55 8.44
C VAL A 109 22.02 -8.93 7.04
N ILE A 110 21.27 -8.55 6.00
CA ILE A 110 21.63 -8.77 4.59
C ILE A 110 21.20 -7.54 3.81
N SER A 111 22.11 -6.96 3.02
CA SER A 111 21.86 -5.80 2.17
C SER A 111 21.77 -6.20 0.69
N ASN A 112 21.28 -5.29 -0.16
CA ASN A 112 21.25 -5.42 -1.62
C ASN A 112 20.55 -6.71 -2.10
N VAL A 113 19.43 -7.07 -1.47
CA VAL A 113 18.68 -8.29 -1.78
C VAL A 113 18.03 -8.17 -3.16
N SER A 114 18.44 -9.02 -4.11
CA SER A 114 17.86 -9.05 -5.45
C SER A 114 16.73 -10.06 -5.54
N HIS A 115 16.94 -11.25 -4.97
CA HIS A 115 15.95 -12.32 -4.95
C HIS A 115 15.89 -12.95 -3.57
N LEU A 116 14.69 -13.39 -3.20
CA LEU A 116 14.50 -14.17 -1.99
C LEU A 116 13.33 -15.13 -2.11
N GLN A 117 13.32 -16.11 -1.21
CA GLN A 117 12.14 -16.90 -0.93
C GLN A 117 12.20 -17.42 0.51
N GLN A 118 11.04 -17.53 1.14
CA GLN A 118 10.90 -18.06 2.49
C GLN A 118 10.30 -19.46 2.46
N SER A 119 10.89 -20.37 3.24
CA SER A 119 10.35 -21.70 3.54
C SER A 119 10.40 -21.93 5.05
N GLY A 120 9.25 -21.74 5.70
CA GLY A 120 9.16 -21.73 7.17
C GLY A 120 10.06 -20.65 7.80
N SER A 121 10.99 -21.05 8.66
CA SER A 121 11.95 -20.15 9.32
C SER A 121 13.20 -19.85 8.48
N LYS A 122 13.35 -20.50 7.32
CA LYS A 122 14.51 -20.35 6.44
C LYS A 122 14.19 -19.32 5.35
N ILE A 123 15.12 -18.40 5.13
CA ILE A 123 15.04 -17.37 4.11
C ILE A 123 16.26 -17.55 3.22
N TYR A 124 16.03 -17.88 1.96
CA TYR A 124 17.06 -18.02 0.93
C TYR A 124 17.16 -16.69 0.21
N VAL A 125 18.38 -16.22 0.01
CA VAL A 125 18.63 -14.86 -0.49
C VAL A 125 19.75 -14.89 -1.50
N GLU A 126 19.55 -14.16 -2.59
CA GLU A 126 20.56 -13.78 -3.56
C GLU A 126 20.63 -12.25 -3.60
N THR A 127 21.84 -11.70 -3.60
CA THR A 127 22.07 -10.25 -3.68
C THR A 127 22.32 -9.80 -5.12
N TYR A 128 22.28 -8.49 -5.38
CA TYR A 128 22.67 -7.93 -6.68
C TYR A 128 24.14 -8.18 -7.03
N GLU A 129 24.98 -8.40 -6.02
CA GLU A 129 26.41 -8.72 -6.16
C GLU A 129 26.66 -10.22 -6.37
N ARG A 130 25.60 -11.02 -6.51
CA ARG A 130 25.65 -12.49 -6.63
C ARG A 130 26.28 -13.18 -5.42
N GLU A 131 26.00 -12.65 -4.24
CA GLU A 131 26.24 -13.34 -2.97
C GLU A 131 25.00 -14.14 -2.59
N TYR A 132 25.22 -15.28 -1.94
CA TYR A 132 24.18 -16.27 -1.68
C TYR A 132 24.10 -16.60 -0.20
N PHE A 133 22.93 -16.45 0.40
CA PHE A 133 22.73 -16.62 1.83
C PHE A 133 21.53 -17.52 2.16
N LEU A 134 21.66 -18.23 3.27
CA LEU A 134 20.57 -18.86 4.00
C LEU A 134 20.51 -18.25 5.39
N PHE A 135 19.42 -17.52 5.67
CA PHE A 135 19.15 -16.98 6.98
C PHE A 135 18.08 -17.80 7.71
N ASN A 136 18.39 -18.28 8.91
CA ASN A 136 17.41 -18.91 9.77
C ASN A 136 16.93 -17.91 10.83
N ALA A 137 15.73 -17.36 10.64
CA ALA A 137 15.15 -16.33 11.50
C ALA A 137 14.84 -16.82 12.92
N GLN A 138 14.59 -18.13 13.11
CA GLN A 138 14.32 -18.72 14.42
C GLN A 138 15.60 -18.84 15.27
N LYS A 139 16.71 -19.21 14.63
CA LYS A 139 18.01 -19.43 15.31
C LYS A 139 18.94 -18.22 15.26
N ASN A 140 18.55 -17.15 14.56
CA ASN A 140 19.40 -16.01 14.23
C ASN A 140 20.76 -16.45 13.68
N LYS A 141 20.74 -17.35 12.68
CA LYS A 141 21.95 -17.90 12.08
C LYS A 141 21.98 -17.57 10.59
N LEU A 142 23.00 -16.83 10.19
CA LEU A 142 23.33 -16.58 8.79
C LEU A 142 24.34 -17.63 8.33
N GLN A 143 24.08 -18.23 7.17
CA GLN A 143 25.02 -19.08 6.46
C GLN A 143 25.23 -18.48 5.07
N GLU A 144 26.48 -18.22 4.74
CA GLU A 144 26.92 -17.81 3.41
C GLU A 144 27.34 -19.05 2.61
N PHE A 145 27.00 -19.09 1.32
CA PHE A 145 27.43 -20.15 0.40
C PHE A 145 28.61 -19.67 -0.43
N LEU A 146 29.55 -20.57 -0.71
CA LEU A 146 30.78 -20.22 -1.44
C LEU A 146 30.52 -19.92 -2.92
N ASN A 147 29.47 -20.49 -3.49
CA ASN A 147 29.12 -20.34 -4.89
C ASN A 147 27.65 -20.66 -5.17
N GLU A 148 27.21 -20.25 -6.35
CA GLU A 148 25.86 -20.44 -6.87
C GLU A 148 25.43 -21.92 -6.89
N ASN A 149 26.34 -22.84 -7.20
CA ASN A 149 26.01 -24.27 -7.30
C ASN A 149 25.63 -24.85 -5.93
N GLU A 150 26.37 -24.50 -4.88
CA GLU A 150 26.08 -24.93 -3.50
C GLU A 150 24.71 -24.40 -3.06
N PHE A 151 24.42 -23.14 -3.36
CA PHE A 151 23.14 -22.51 -3.06
C PHE A 151 21.96 -23.12 -3.85
N ARG A 152 22.13 -23.35 -5.16
CA ARG A 152 21.10 -24.02 -5.99
C ARG A 152 20.81 -25.44 -5.50
N ASN A 153 21.83 -26.18 -5.04
CA ASN A 153 21.62 -27.49 -4.44
C ASN A 153 20.78 -27.41 -3.15
N ALA A 154 21.01 -26.40 -2.32
CA ALA A 154 20.19 -26.16 -1.13
C ALA A 154 18.73 -25.81 -1.49
N LEU A 155 18.52 -24.96 -2.50
CA LEU A 155 17.19 -24.62 -3.01
C LEU A 155 16.44 -25.85 -3.54
N LEU A 156 17.10 -26.69 -4.33
CA LEU A 156 16.51 -27.93 -4.87
C LEU A 156 16.14 -28.91 -3.76
N THR A 157 17.01 -29.05 -2.75
CA THR A 157 16.78 -29.93 -1.61
C THR A 157 15.51 -29.53 -0.84
N ASP A 158 15.31 -28.22 -0.66
CA ASP A 158 14.15 -27.68 0.04
C ASP A 158 12.96 -27.34 -0.90
N GLN A 159 13.05 -27.67 -2.20
CA GLN A 159 12.07 -27.39 -3.25
C GLN A 159 11.61 -25.92 -3.30
N VAL A 160 12.57 -25.00 -3.17
CA VAL A 160 12.33 -23.57 -3.10
C VAL A 160 12.71 -22.91 -4.44
N THR A 161 11.82 -22.06 -4.96
CA THR A 161 12.09 -21.20 -6.12
C THR A 161 12.19 -19.75 -5.66
N LEU A 162 13.31 -19.10 -5.97
CA LEU A 162 13.52 -17.69 -5.68
C LEU A 162 12.59 -16.80 -6.52
N LYS A 163 12.18 -15.69 -5.93
CA LYS A 163 11.46 -14.61 -6.60
C LYS A 163 12.28 -13.33 -6.48
N GLU A 164 12.16 -12.47 -7.48
CA GLU A 164 12.65 -11.09 -7.37
C GLU A 164 12.06 -10.43 -6.12
N ALA A 165 12.86 -9.64 -5.42
CA ALA A 165 12.45 -9.03 -4.15
C ALA A 165 11.14 -8.21 -4.25
N PRO A 166 10.91 -7.38 -5.29
CA PRO A 166 9.66 -6.63 -5.43
C PRO A 166 8.44 -7.53 -5.64
N VAL A 167 8.62 -8.63 -6.39
CA VAL A 167 7.56 -9.62 -6.63
C VAL A 167 7.21 -10.35 -5.33
N PHE A 168 8.23 -10.80 -4.60
CA PHE A 168 8.06 -11.42 -3.28
C PHE A 168 7.34 -10.47 -2.31
N TYR A 169 7.77 -9.19 -2.27
CA TYR A 169 7.16 -8.16 -1.44
C TYR A 169 5.66 -8.02 -1.72
N SER A 170 5.28 -7.87 -2.99
CA SER A 170 3.89 -7.71 -3.40
C SER A 170 3.03 -8.92 -3.00
N ASP A 171 3.51 -10.14 -3.27
CA ASP A 171 2.83 -11.37 -2.92
C ASP A 171 2.65 -11.50 -1.40
N ARG A 172 3.73 -11.28 -0.64
CA ARG A 172 3.74 -11.39 0.81
C ARG A 172 2.86 -10.33 1.47
N ARG A 173 2.91 -9.09 0.97
CA ARG A 173 2.05 -8.00 1.44
C ARG A 173 0.58 -8.33 1.24
N SER A 174 0.23 -8.89 0.08
CA SER A 174 -1.14 -9.35 -0.22
C SER A 174 -1.57 -10.49 0.71
N GLU A 175 -0.68 -11.45 0.97
CA GLU A 175 -0.93 -12.57 1.89
C GLU A 175 -1.18 -12.09 3.33
N VAL A 176 -0.32 -11.21 3.85
CA VAL A 176 -0.38 -10.70 5.22
C VAL A 176 -1.58 -9.77 5.43
N ALA A 177 -1.79 -8.83 4.50
CA ALA A 177 -2.92 -7.90 4.55
C ALA A 177 -4.26 -8.60 4.31
N GLY A 178 -4.27 -9.64 3.46
CA GLY A 178 -5.48 -10.31 3.00
C GLY A 178 -6.52 -9.32 2.49
N PHE A 179 -7.77 -9.46 2.93
CA PHE A 179 -8.86 -8.55 2.56
C PHE A 179 -8.91 -7.26 3.38
N ALA A 180 -8.01 -7.05 4.36
CA ALA A 180 -8.14 -5.93 5.30
C ALA A 180 -8.06 -4.56 4.63
N LEU A 181 -7.12 -4.39 3.67
CA LEU A 181 -7.01 -3.15 2.89
C LEU A 181 -8.23 -2.91 2.00
N ILE A 182 -8.81 -3.98 1.44
CA ILE A 182 -10.04 -3.90 0.63
C ILE A 182 -11.22 -3.46 1.51
N ILE A 183 -11.35 -4.06 2.70
CA ILE A 183 -12.40 -3.70 3.67
C ILE A 183 -12.24 -2.24 4.09
N ALA A 184 -11.02 -1.78 4.38
CA ALA A 184 -10.74 -0.38 4.69
C ALA A 184 -11.20 0.55 3.55
N GLY A 185 -10.94 0.18 2.29
CA GLY A 185 -11.43 0.91 1.11
C GLY A 185 -12.96 0.96 1.04
N VAL A 186 -13.65 -0.18 1.24
CA VAL A 186 -15.13 -0.25 1.22
C VAL A 186 -15.75 0.60 2.33
N VAL A 187 -15.22 0.52 3.56
CA VAL A 187 -15.69 1.33 4.70
C VAL A 187 -15.46 2.82 4.44
N SER A 188 -14.33 3.17 3.82
CA SER A 188 -14.01 4.56 3.46
C SER A 188 -14.96 5.11 2.40
N LEU A 189 -15.33 4.29 1.41
CA LEU A 189 -16.33 4.66 0.41
C LEU A 189 -17.71 4.84 1.05
N ALA A 190 -18.13 3.91 1.91
CA ALA A 190 -19.39 4.02 2.64
C ALA A 190 -19.44 5.29 3.51
N THR A 191 -18.33 5.63 4.17
CA THR A 191 -18.18 6.86 4.97
C THR A 191 -18.32 8.10 4.10
N SER A 192 -17.64 8.13 2.95
CA SER A 192 -17.75 9.23 1.98
C SER A 192 -19.19 9.44 1.49
N LEU A 193 -19.86 8.35 1.09
CA LEU A 193 -21.26 8.40 0.66
C LEU A 193 -22.20 8.86 1.78
N PHE A 194 -21.97 8.43 3.02
CA PHE A 194 -22.74 8.85 4.19
C PHE A 194 -22.58 10.35 4.48
N VAL A 195 -21.35 10.88 4.39
CA VAL A 195 -21.07 12.31 4.54
C VAL A 195 -21.79 13.11 3.44
N LEU A 196 -21.67 12.68 2.18
CA LEU A 196 -22.36 13.33 1.06
C LEU A 196 -23.88 13.31 1.23
N HIS A 197 -24.46 12.20 1.68
CA HIS A 197 -25.89 12.07 1.92
C HIS A 197 -26.37 13.03 3.02
N THR A 198 -25.61 13.13 4.11
CA THR A 198 -25.91 14.05 5.23
C THR A 198 -25.87 15.50 4.76
N ILE A 199 -24.82 15.89 4.02
CA ILE A 199 -24.68 17.27 3.52
C ILE A 199 -25.75 17.58 2.48
N LYS A 200 -26.12 16.62 1.62
CA LYS A 200 -27.22 16.76 0.68
C LYS A 200 -28.52 17.12 1.39
N LYS A 201 -28.87 16.43 2.48
CA LYS A 201 -30.07 16.74 3.29
C LYS A 201 -30.04 18.17 3.84
N VAL A 202 -28.90 18.59 4.39
CA VAL A 202 -28.71 19.95 4.92
C VAL A 202 -28.85 21.01 3.83
N VAL A 203 -28.16 20.84 2.69
CA VAL A 203 -28.14 21.82 1.59
C VAL A 203 -29.50 21.90 0.89
N LEU A 204 -30.13 20.76 0.60
CA LEU A 204 -31.39 20.70 -0.13
C LEU A 204 -32.62 20.88 0.78
N LYS A 205 -32.44 20.86 2.11
CA LYS A 205 -33.52 20.87 3.12
C LYS A 205 -34.58 19.82 2.78
N ILE A 206 -34.14 18.57 2.71
CA ILE A 206 -34.94 17.34 2.57
C ILE A 206 -34.68 16.53 3.83
#